data_AF-A0A9D7SZU7-F1
#
_entry.id   AF-A0A9D7SZU7-F1
#
_cell.length_a   1.000
_cell.length_b   1.000
_cell.length_c   1.000
_cell.angle_alpha   90.00
_cell.angle_beta   90.00
_cell.angle_gamma   90.00
#
_symmetry.space_group_name_H-M   'P 1'
#
loop_
_entity.id
_entity.type
_entity.pdbx_description
1 polymer ?
#
loop_
_entity_poly.entity_id
_entity_poly.type
_entity_poly.pdbx_seq_one_letter_code
_entity_poly.pdbx_strand_id
1 'polypeptide(L)'
;MELHVCKRRIALIWIIGVLILCTILFLQTLANKHEGHINEVWGWILQCTLPILSLIIGVMTLNTFQADINPIQVDKFTFNLATGLSLIYILVIGLIILLQPFTGKPLWQLSADSNLYLAPFQGIISGSVGLFY
;
A
#
# COMPACT_ATOMS: atom_id res chain seq x y z
N MET A 1 -6.75 -21.39 7.04
CA MET A 1 -7.75 -20.31 6.89
C MET A 1 -8.11 -20.29 5.42
N GLU A 2 -9.38 -20.10 5.03
CA GLU A 2 -9.73 -20.12 3.60
C GLU A 2 -9.03 -18.97 2.86
N LEU A 3 -8.35 -19.32 1.76
CA LEU A 3 -7.57 -18.40 0.94
C LEU A 3 -8.37 -17.13 0.57
N HIS A 4 -9.64 -17.28 0.20
CA HIS A 4 -10.52 -16.16 -0.17
C HIS A 4 -10.76 -15.17 0.99
N VAL A 5 -10.91 -15.67 2.22
CA VAL A 5 -11.10 -14.83 3.41
C VAL A 5 -9.84 -14.01 3.73
N CYS A 6 -8.67 -14.65 3.59
CA CYS A 6 -7.37 -14.01 3.76
C CYS A 6 -7.15 -12.90 2.71
N LYS A 7 -7.37 -13.22 1.43
CA LYS A 7 -7.27 -12.28 0.30
C LYS A 7 -8.16 -11.05 0.50
N ARG A 8 -9.43 -11.27 0.87
CA ARG A 8 -10.39 -10.18 1.11
C ARG A 8 -9.97 -9.26 2.25
N ARG A 9 -9.39 -9.80 3.33
CA ARG A 9 -8.91 -9.00 4.46
C ARG A 9 -7.73 -8.11 4.07
N ILE A 10 -6.73 -8.65 3.37
CA ILE A 10 -5.57 -7.88 2.89
C ILE A 10 -6.03 -6.80 1.91
N ALA A 11 -6.94 -7.14 1.00
CA ALA A 11 -7.53 -6.18 0.06
C ALA A 11 -8.22 -5.01 0.78
N LEU A 12 -9.03 -5.29 1.81
CA LEU A 12 -9.68 -4.25 2.60
C LEU A 12 -8.67 -3.35 3.33
N ILE A 13 -7.61 -3.92 3.91
CA ILE A 13 -6.56 -3.13 4.59
C ILE A 13 -5.91 -2.16 3.60
N TRP A 14 -5.57 -2.63 2.40
CA TRP A 14 -4.97 -1.80 1.36
C TRP A 14 -5.92 -0.73 0.84
N ILE A 15 -7.15 -1.09 0.51
CA ILE A 15 -8.15 -0.13 0.01
C ILE A 15 -8.43 0.96 1.05
N ILE A 16 -8.68 0.58 2.30
CA ILE A 16 -8.95 1.52 3.40
C ILE A 16 -7.72 2.37 3.68
N GLY A 17 -6.54 1.75 3.77
CA GLY A 17 -5.29 2.46 4.05
C GLY A 17 -4.94 3.47 2.97
N VAL A 18 -5.00 3.08 1.69
CA VAL A 18 -4.76 3.98 0.56
C VAL A 18 -5.80 5.09 0.51
N LEU A 19 -7.07 4.79 0.77
CA LEU A 19 -8.13 5.80 0.81
C LEU A 19 -7.86 6.85 1.89
N ILE A 20 -7.43 6.43 3.09
CA ILE A 20 -7.05 7.34 4.17
C ILE A 20 -5.86 8.21 3.75
N LEU A 21 -4.80 7.61 3.20
CA LEU A 21 -3.60 8.34 2.75
C LEU A 21 -3.92 9.36 1.65
N CYS A 22 -4.70 8.95 0.65
CA CYS A 22 -5.17 9.83 -0.42
C CYS A 22 -6.06 10.95 0.11
N THR A 23 -6.93 10.67 1.09
CA THR A 23 -7.79 11.71 1.70
C THR A 23 -6.95 12.74 2.45
N ILE A 24 -5.95 12.31 3.21
CA ILE A 24 -5.02 13.22 3.90
C ILE A 24 -4.27 14.10 2.88
N LEU A 25 -3.71 13.49 1.83
CA LEU A 25 -3.00 14.21 0.77
C LEU A 25 -3.90 15.19 0.02
N PHE A 26 -5.14 14.78 -0.26
CA PHE A 26 -6.13 15.63 -0.92
C PHE A 26 -6.44 16.86 -0.06
N LEU A 27 -6.66 16.69 1.25
CA LEU A 27 -6.86 17.81 2.17
C LEU A 27 -5.63 18.73 2.23
N GLN A 28 -4.40 18.19 2.22
CA GLN A 28 -3.19 19.03 2.16
C GLN A 28 -2.99 19.73 0.82
N THR A 29 -3.48 19.14 -0.28
CA THR A 29 -3.48 19.75 -1.61
C THR A 29 -4.42 20.95 -1.64
N LEU A 30 -5.64 20.81 -1.08
CA LEU A 30 -6.60 21.91 -0.95
C LEU A 30 -6.08 23.05 -0.05
N ALA A 31 -5.28 22.72 0.97
CA ALA A 31 -4.63 23.71 1.82
C ALA A 31 -3.46 24.44 1.13
N ASN A 32 -3.20 24.18 -0.16
CA ASN A 32 -2.16 24.78 -0.99
C ASN A 32 -0.74 24.72 -0.39
N LYS A 33 -0.47 23.69 0.44
CA LYS A 33 0.80 23.52 1.16
C LYS A 33 1.98 23.05 0.29
N HIS A 34 1.74 22.81 -1.00
CA HIS A 34 2.65 22.07 -1.87
C HIS A 34 3.36 22.93 -2.93
N GLU A 35 3.21 24.25 -2.90
CA GLU A 35 3.95 25.24 -3.73
C GLU A 35 4.19 24.84 -5.21
N GLY A 36 3.23 24.14 -5.82
CA GLY A 36 3.32 23.69 -7.22
C GLY A 36 3.92 22.30 -7.45
N HIS A 37 4.47 21.63 -6.43
CA HIS A 37 5.01 20.26 -6.49
C HIS A 37 3.96 19.17 -6.20
N ILE A 38 2.72 19.43 -6.59
CA ILE A 38 1.59 18.52 -6.34
C ILE A 38 1.81 17.21 -7.12
N ASN A 39 2.29 17.29 -8.36
CA ASN A 39 2.48 16.12 -9.22
C ASN A 39 3.53 15.15 -8.67
N GLU A 40 4.58 15.65 -8.03
CA GLU A 40 5.66 14.86 -7.45
C GLU A 40 5.16 14.07 -6.25
N VAL A 41 4.39 14.71 -5.38
CA VAL A 41 3.80 14.07 -4.20
C VAL A 41 2.74 13.04 -4.59
N TRP A 42 1.86 13.39 -5.53
CA TRP A 42 0.86 12.46 -6.05
C TRP A 42 1.51 11.31 -6.84
N GLY A 43 2.57 11.58 -7.59
CA GLY A 43 3.35 10.56 -8.28
C GLY A 43 3.97 9.56 -7.30
N TRP A 44 4.52 10.04 -6.20
CA TRP A 44 5.12 9.21 -5.17
C TRP A 44 4.11 8.27 -4.49
N ILE A 45 2.95 8.79 -4.06
CA ILE A 45 1.93 7.94 -3.42
C ILE A 45 1.39 6.89 -4.40
N LEU A 46 1.21 7.26 -5.67
CA LEU A 46 0.76 6.34 -6.71
C LEU A 46 1.80 5.25 -6.97
N GLN A 47 3.10 5.60 -7.05
CA GLN A 47 4.19 4.63 -7.19
C GLN A 47 4.24 3.63 -6.02
N CYS A 48 3.98 4.08 -4.79
CA CYS A 48 3.98 3.23 -3.60
C CYS A 48 2.76 2.30 -3.51
N THR A 49 1.60 2.73 -4.04
CA THR A 49 0.31 2.06 -3.79
C THR A 49 -0.22 1.28 -4.99
N LEU A 50 -0.03 1.76 -6.23
CA LEU A 50 -0.59 1.15 -7.43
C LEU A 50 -0.12 -0.29 -7.68
N PRO A 51 1.18 -0.64 -7.54
CA PRO A 51 1.62 -2.00 -7.85
C PRO A 51 0.94 -3.05 -6.98
N ILE A 52 0.73 -2.75 -5.70
CA ILE A 52 0.14 -3.69 -4.74
C ILE A 52 -1.37 -3.76 -4.90
N LEU A 53 -2.04 -2.62 -5.14
CA LEU A 53 -3.46 -2.61 -5.50
C LEU A 53 -3.74 -3.37 -6.79
N SER A 54 -2.88 -3.20 -7.81
CA SER A 54 -3.00 -3.90 -9.09
C SER A 54 -2.84 -5.41 -8.92
N LEU A 55 -1.88 -5.84 -8.09
CA LEU A 55 -1.69 -7.25 -7.75
C LEU A 55 -2.93 -7.82 -7.05
N ILE A 56 -3.45 -7.12 -6.03
CA ILE A 56 -4.65 -7.54 -5.30
C ILE A 56 -5.85 -7.69 -6.25
N ILE A 57 -6.11 -6.68 -7.08
CA ILE A 57 -7.23 -6.69 -8.04
C ILE A 57 -7.03 -7.81 -9.07
N GLY A 58 -5.83 -7.93 -9.63
CA GLY A 58 -5.49 -8.93 -10.65
C GLY A 58 -5.74 -10.35 -10.18
N VAL A 59 -5.50 -10.66 -8.91
CA VAL A 59 -5.73 -12.02 -8.43
C VAL A 59 -7.17 -12.24 -7.97
N MET A 60 -7.85 -11.19 -7.49
CA MET A 60 -9.29 -11.28 -7.24
C MET A 60 -10.08 -11.57 -8.53
N THR A 61 -9.67 -10.99 -9.66
CA THR A 61 -10.32 -11.27 -10.95
C THR A 61 -10.03 -12.69 -11.43
N LEU A 62 -8.77 -13.16 -11.35
CA LEU A 62 -8.39 -14.54 -11.73
C LEU A 62 -9.14 -15.61 -10.91
N ASN A 63 -9.31 -15.39 -9.61
CA ASN A 63 -10.09 -16.26 -8.73
C ASN A 63 -11.59 -16.30 -9.10
N THR A 64 -12.13 -15.27 -9.75
CA THR A 64 -13.54 -15.26 -10.17
C THR A 64 -13.76 -16.14 -11.39
N PHE A 65 -12.72 -16.36 -12.20
CA PHE A 65 -12.77 -17.22 -13.40
C PHE A 65 -12.45 -18.69 -13.12
N GLN A 66 -11.75 -19.01 -12.03
CA GLN A 66 -11.51 -20.39 -11.60
C GLN A 66 -12.56 -20.81 -10.57
N ALA A 67 -13.55 -21.58 -11.00
CA ALA A 67 -14.41 -22.31 -10.09
C ALA A 67 -13.54 -23.28 -9.27
N ASP A 68 -13.42 -23.01 -7.97
CA ASP A 68 -12.46 -23.65 -7.07
C ASP A 68 -12.75 -25.15 -6.94
N ILE A 69 -11.86 -26.01 -7.48
CA ILE A 69 -12.02 -27.47 -7.44
C ILE A 69 -11.37 -28.05 -6.17
N ASN A 70 -10.58 -27.28 -5.40
CA ASN A 70 -10.02 -27.72 -4.12
C ASN A 70 -9.78 -26.54 -3.15
N PRO A 71 -10.16 -26.63 -1.86
CA PRO A 71 -9.91 -25.58 -0.89
C PRO A 71 -8.41 -25.48 -0.57
N ILE A 72 -7.72 -24.55 -1.23
CA ILE A 72 -6.32 -24.22 -0.91
C ILE A 72 -6.28 -23.59 0.49
N GLN A 73 -5.67 -24.29 1.44
CA GLN A 73 -5.48 -23.77 2.79
C GLN A 73 -4.21 -22.94 2.87
N VAL A 74 -4.36 -21.70 3.31
CA VAL A 74 -3.24 -20.82 3.62
C VAL A 74 -2.73 -21.07 5.03
N ASP A 75 -1.40 -21.17 5.16
CA ASP A 75 -0.71 -21.16 6.45
C ASP A 75 -0.91 -19.80 7.15
N LYS A 76 -1.29 -19.88 8.42
CA LYS A 76 -1.55 -18.71 9.27
C LYS A 76 -0.28 -17.86 9.45
N PHE A 77 0.91 -18.47 9.45
CA PHE A 77 2.17 -17.74 9.61
C PHE A 77 2.40 -16.77 8.46
N THR A 78 2.32 -17.30 7.24
CA THR A 78 2.53 -16.51 6.04
C THR A 78 1.48 -15.39 5.99
N PHE A 79 0.21 -15.67 6.34
CA PHE A 79 -0.88 -14.68 6.25
C PHE A 79 -0.66 -13.52 7.22
N ASN A 80 -0.25 -13.84 8.45
CA ASN A 80 0.10 -12.83 9.44
C ASN A 80 1.33 -12.02 9.02
N LEU A 81 2.30 -12.65 8.36
CA LEU A 81 3.47 -11.96 7.83
C LEU A 81 3.08 -10.94 6.75
N ALA A 82 2.36 -11.34 5.70
CA ALA A 82 1.92 -10.43 4.64
C ALA A 82 0.99 -9.31 5.17
N THR A 83 0.12 -9.64 6.12
CA THR A 83 -0.76 -8.65 6.76
C THR A 83 0.06 -7.65 7.59
N GLY A 84 1.01 -8.12 8.40
CA GLY A 84 1.88 -7.27 9.21
C GLY A 84 2.74 -6.35 8.35
N LEU A 85 3.38 -6.89 7.31
CA LEU A 85 4.17 -6.12 6.35
C LEU A 85 3.32 -5.05 5.63
N SER A 86 2.11 -5.40 5.19
CA SER A 86 1.19 -4.45 4.56
C SER A 86 0.81 -3.31 5.50
N LEU A 87 0.48 -3.64 6.75
CA LEU A 87 0.10 -2.65 7.76
C LEU A 87 1.26 -1.72 8.09
N ILE A 88 2.45 -2.28 8.32
CA ILE A 88 3.67 -1.51 8.62
C ILE A 88 3.97 -0.56 7.46
N TYR A 89 3.87 -1.01 6.22
CA TYR A 89 4.16 -0.16 5.06
C TYR A 89 3.21 1.03 4.92
N ILE A 90 1.90 0.78 5.03
CA ILE A 90 0.89 1.85 5.01
C ILE A 90 1.13 2.82 6.18
N LEU A 91 1.48 2.31 7.36
CA LEU A 91 1.83 3.14 8.52
C LEU A 91 3.07 3.99 8.27
N VAL A 92 4.13 3.44 7.66
CA VAL A 92 5.34 4.19 7.33
C VAL A 92 5.02 5.33 6.36
N ILE A 93 4.24 5.07 5.31
CA ILE A 93 3.81 6.11 4.37
C ILE A 93 2.98 7.19 5.09
N GLY A 94 2.03 6.76 5.93
CA GLY A 94 1.22 7.67 6.74
C GLY A 94 2.05 8.53 7.70
N LEU A 95 3.06 7.93 8.34
CA LEU A 95 3.99 8.62 9.22
C LEU A 95 4.82 9.66 8.46
N ILE A 96 5.27 9.39 7.24
CA ILE A 96 5.99 10.39 6.44
C ILE A 96 5.10 11.62 6.18
N ILE A 97 3.83 11.40 5.82
CA ILE A 97 2.86 12.47 5.56
C ILE A 97 2.50 13.24 6.85
N LEU A 98 2.34 12.53 7.97
CA LEU A 98 1.97 13.11 9.27
C LEU A 98 3.14 13.83 9.97
N LEU A 99 4.37 13.32 9.79
CA LEU A 99 5.60 13.90 10.35
C LEU A 99 6.18 15.02 9.49
N GLN A 100 5.68 15.21 8.27
CA GLN A 100 6.04 16.33 7.40
C GLN A 100 6.14 17.68 8.13
N PRO A 101 5.12 18.16 8.88
CA PRO A 101 5.20 19.44 9.59
C PRO A 101 6.29 19.49 10.69
N PHE A 102 6.72 18.34 11.22
CA PHE A 102 7.74 18.28 12.28
C PHE A 102 9.17 18.29 11.73
N THR A 103 9.36 17.97 10.44
CA THR A 103 10.69 17.89 9.83
C THR A 103 11.18 19.20 9.22
N GLY A 104 10.29 20.18 9.04
CA GLY A 104 10.61 21.45 8.38
C GLY A 104 10.91 21.33 6.87
N LYS A 105 10.84 20.12 6.31
CA LYS A 105 11.02 19.85 4.87
C LYS A 105 9.66 19.78 4.16
N PRO A 106 9.57 20.23 2.89
CA PRO A 106 8.36 20.05 2.10
C PRO A 106 8.16 18.57 1.75
N LEU A 107 6.90 18.16 1.59
CA LEU A 107 6.55 16.74 1.39
C LEU A 107 7.20 16.15 0.13
N TRP A 108 7.36 16.94 -0.94
CA TRP A 108 8.01 16.48 -2.17
C TRP A 108 9.48 16.06 -1.96
N GLN A 109 10.20 16.75 -1.07
CA GLN A 109 11.58 16.43 -0.75
C GLN A 109 11.65 15.20 0.16
N LEU A 110 10.76 15.10 1.15
CA LEU A 110 10.64 13.89 1.98
C LEU A 110 10.26 12.66 1.16
N SER A 111 9.35 12.80 0.20
CA SER A 111 8.98 11.70 -0.70
C SER A 111 10.17 11.24 -1.54
N ALA A 112 10.95 12.19 -2.08
CA ALA A 112 12.14 11.86 -2.85
C ALA A 112 13.21 11.16 -1.99
N ASP A 113 13.50 11.69 -0.80
CA ASP A 113 14.41 11.09 0.17
C ASP A 113 13.93 9.68 0.58
N SER A 114 12.62 9.48 0.65
CA SER A 114 12.01 8.24 1.11
C SER A 114 11.99 7.09 0.13
N ASN A 115 12.07 7.37 -1.17
CA ASN A 115 12.09 6.33 -2.19
C ASN A 115 13.27 5.36 -2.03
N LEU A 116 14.41 5.83 -1.50
CA LEU A 116 15.60 5.00 -1.30
C LEU A 116 15.34 3.81 -0.36
N TYR A 117 14.56 4.01 0.71
CA TYR A 117 14.21 2.96 1.66
C TYR A 117 12.84 2.32 1.41
N LEU A 118 11.90 3.03 0.76
CA LEU A 118 10.60 2.47 0.40
C LEU A 118 10.66 1.49 -0.77
N ALA A 119 11.57 1.68 -1.73
CA ALA A 119 11.73 0.78 -2.86
C ALA A 119 12.04 -0.68 -2.46
N PRO A 120 13.03 -0.98 -1.59
CA PRO A 120 13.26 -2.35 -1.14
C PRO A 120 12.08 -2.89 -0.31
N PHE A 121 11.45 -2.05 0.51
CA PHE A 121 10.24 -2.44 1.26
C PHE A 121 9.10 -2.86 0.31
N GLN A 122 8.88 -2.10 -0.76
CA GLN A 122 7.88 -2.40 -1.76
C GLN A 122 8.18 -3.73 -2.47
N GLY A 123 9.45 -4.03 -2.75
CA GLY A 123 9.88 -5.32 -3.29
C GLY A 123 9.56 -6.48 -2.34
N ILE A 124 9.87 -6.33 -1.05
CA ILE A 124 9.60 -7.36 -0.03
C ILE A 124 8.09 -7.60 0.12
N ILE A 125 7.29 -6.54 0.11
CA ILE A 125 5.83 -6.65 0.23
C ILE A 125 5.25 -7.26 -1.03
N SER A 126 5.66 -6.80 -2.21
CA SER A 126 5.23 -7.37 -3.49
C SER A 126 5.57 -8.86 -3.58
N GLY A 127 6.76 -9.26 -3.13
CA GLY A 127 7.14 -10.68 -3.05
C GLY A 127 6.33 -11.45 -2.00
N SER A 128 6.11 -10.87 -0.82
CA SER A 128 5.35 -11.53 0.27
C SER A 128 3.88 -11.70 -0.08
N VAL A 129 3.29 -10.69 -0.74
CA VAL A 129 1.93 -10.73 -1.26
C VAL A 129 1.88 -11.61 -2.50
N GLY A 130 2.86 -11.57 -3.39
CA GLY A 130 2.96 -12.48 -4.54
C GLY A 130 3.09 -13.95 -4.15
N LEU A 131 3.74 -14.28 -3.02
CA LEU A 131 3.76 -15.65 -2.48
C LEU A 131 2.38 -16.17 -2.06
N PHE A 132 1.39 -15.28 -1.89
CA PHE A 132 0.00 -15.62 -1.57
C PHE A 132 -0.90 -15.87 -2.76
N TYR A 133 -0.42 -15.54 -3.95
CA TYR A 133 -1.27 -15.19 -5.07
C TYR A 133 -0.76 -15.81 -6.36
#